data_AF-A0A7V2SL82-F1
#
_entry.id   AF-A0A7V2SL82-F1
#
_cell.length_a   1.000
_cell.length_b   1.000
_cell.length_c   1.000
_cell.angle_alpha   90.00
_cell.angle_beta   90.00
_cell.angle_gamma   90.00
#
_symmetry.space_group_name_H-M   'P 1'
#
loop_
_entity.id
_entity.type
_entity.pdbx_description
1 polymer ?
#
loop_
_entity_poly.entity_id
_entity_poly.type
_entity_poly.pdbx_seq_one_letter_code
_entity_poly.pdbx_strand_id
1 'polypeptide(L)'
;MRLKSRTLSLLINFLLGAFWAFALLGAFSALLRNLHGGILYALASMIVWVLPGLFGVVVMEYLLAGFERNEEIRRQTRILEKIARKLESGSDK
;
A
#
# COMPACT_ATOMS: atom_id res chain seq x y z
N MET A 1 12.79 -0.74 5.11
CA MET A 1 11.47 -0.65 5.79
C MET A 1 10.90 0.73 5.46
N ARG A 2 9.72 0.78 4.81
CA ARG A 2 9.13 2.01 4.24
C ARG A 2 8.57 2.97 5.30
N LEU A 3 8.30 2.49 6.51
CA LEU A 3 7.77 3.28 7.63
C LEU A 3 8.70 3.23 8.84
N LYS A 4 8.79 4.34 9.59
CA LYS A 4 9.55 4.42 10.85
C LYS A 4 9.10 3.42 11.91
N SER A 5 7.80 3.15 12.00
CA SER A 5 7.24 2.22 12.98
C SER A 5 7.28 0.78 12.45
N ARG A 6 8.14 -0.03 13.08
CA ARG A 6 8.38 -1.42 12.70
C ARG A 6 7.10 -2.27 12.69
N THR A 7 6.22 -2.06 13.68
CA THR A 7 4.95 -2.78 13.81
C THR A 7 3.95 -2.41 12.73
N LEU A 8 3.80 -1.11 12.43
CA LEU A 8 2.90 -0.63 11.37
C LEU A 8 3.40 -1.08 9.99
N SER A 9 4.71 -1.00 9.75
CA SER A 9 5.30 -1.50 8.50
C SER A 9 5.05 -3.00 8.31
N LEU A 10 5.17 -3.78 9.39
CA LEU A 10 4.91 -5.22 9.32
C LEU A 10 3.43 -5.48 9.04
N LEU A 11 2.53 -4.80 9.75
CA LEU A 11 1.09 -4.97 9.60
C LEU A 11 0.62 -4.61 8.19
N ILE A 12 0.99 -3.43 7.67
CA ILE A 12 0.58 -3.00 6.32
C ILE A 12 1.13 -3.94 5.24
N ASN A 13 2.40 -4.35 5.35
CA ASN A 13 2.99 -5.29 4.38
C ASN A 13 2.34 -6.67 4.46
N PHE A 14 1.98 -7.14 5.66
CA PHE A 14 1.25 -8.39 5.84
C PHE A 14 -0.15 -8.32 5.23
N LEU A 15 -0.91 -7.24 5.48
CA LEU A 15 -2.23 -7.03 4.88
C LEU A 15 -2.14 -6.93 3.35
N LEU A 16 -1.16 -6.21 2.82
CA LEU A 16 -0.93 -6.11 1.39
C LEU A 16 -0.69 -7.51 0.77
N GLY A 17 0.14 -8.33 1.41
CA GLY A 17 0.34 -9.72 1.01
C GLY A 17 -0.95 -10.56 1.10
N ALA A 18 -1.75 -10.37 2.15
CA ALA A 18 -3.02 -11.04 2.30
C ALA A 18 -4.02 -10.67 1.18
N PHE A 19 -4.10 -9.39 0.80
CA PHE A 19 -4.96 -8.96 -0.31
C PHE A 19 -4.51 -9.52 -1.66
N TRP A 20 -3.20 -9.61 -1.89
CA TRP A 20 -2.66 -10.33 -3.06
C TRP A 20 -3.04 -11.81 -3.06
N ALA A 21 -2.94 -12.47 -1.90
CA ALA A 21 -3.37 -13.87 -1.75
C ALA A 21 -4.88 -14.01 -2.02
N PHE A 22 -5.72 -13.13 -1.47
CA PHE A 22 -7.16 -13.11 -1.75
C PHE A 22 -7.47 -12.91 -3.23
N ALA A 23 -6.76 -11.99 -3.91
CA ALA A 23 -6.91 -11.77 -5.34
C ALA A 23 -6.60 -13.05 -6.13
N LEU A 24 -5.44 -13.65 -5.89
CA LEU A 24 -5.00 -14.85 -6.61
C LEU A 24 -5.86 -16.07 -6.30
N LEU A 25 -6.17 -16.33 -5.03
CA LEU A 25 -7.01 -17.45 -4.62
C LEU A 25 -8.45 -17.29 -5.10
N GLY A 26 -9.01 -16.08 -5.05
CA GLY A 26 -10.33 -15.76 -5.57
C GLY A 26 -10.41 -16.00 -7.07
N ALA A 27 -9.44 -15.47 -7.83
CA ALA A 27 -9.35 -15.65 -9.27
C ALA A 27 -9.19 -17.14 -9.65
N PHE A 28 -8.24 -17.83 -9.01
CA PHE A 28 -7.95 -19.23 -9.33
C PHE A 28 -9.09 -20.18 -8.95
N SER A 29 -9.72 -19.96 -7.79
CA SER A 29 -10.89 -20.76 -7.39
C SER A 29 -12.09 -20.54 -8.31
N ALA A 30 -12.34 -19.29 -8.72
CA ALA A 30 -13.38 -18.97 -9.69
C ALA A 30 -13.12 -19.61 -11.05
N LEU A 31 -11.88 -19.60 -11.53
CA LEU A 31 -11.49 -20.25 -12.76
C LEU A 31 -11.81 -21.76 -12.70
N LEU A 32 -11.28 -22.47 -11.70
CA LEU A 32 -11.46 -23.92 -11.55
C LEU A 32 -12.94 -24.32 -11.43
N ARG A 33 -13.73 -23.55 -10.65
CA ARG A 33 -15.16 -23.84 -10.44
C ARG A 33 -15.94 -23.72 -11.74
N ASN A 34 -15.63 -22.73 -12.56
CA ASN A 34 -16.39 -22.36 -13.74
C ASN A 34 -15.86 -22.98 -15.05
N LEU A 35 -14.80 -23.82 -15.01
CA LEU A 35 -14.29 -24.53 -16.19
C LEU A 35 -15.37 -25.35 -16.92
N HIS A 36 -16.32 -25.93 -16.16
CA HIS A 36 -17.45 -26.68 -16.71
C HIS A 36 -18.39 -25.83 -17.57
N GLY A 37 -18.47 -24.52 -17.32
CA GLY A 37 -19.29 -23.57 -18.08
C GLY A 37 -18.63 -23.07 -19.37
N GLY A 38 -17.44 -23.58 -19.71
CA GLY A 38 -16.66 -23.17 -20.87
C GLY A 38 -15.59 -22.14 -20.52
N ILE A 39 -14.52 -22.13 -21.32
CA ILE A 39 -13.30 -21.39 -20.99
C ILE A 39 -13.49 -19.87 -20.96
N LEU A 40 -14.32 -19.33 -21.86
CA LEU A 40 -14.61 -17.90 -21.92
C LEU A 40 -15.35 -17.42 -20.68
N TYR A 41 -16.35 -18.18 -20.23
CA TYR A 41 -17.09 -17.88 -19.01
C TYR A 41 -16.19 -17.99 -17.78
N ALA A 42 -15.34 -19.02 -17.71
CA ALA A 42 -14.40 -19.19 -16.62
C ALA A 42 -13.42 -18.00 -16.51
N LEU A 43 -12.88 -17.52 -17.64
CA LEU A 43 -12.01 -16.35 -17.68
C LEU A 43 -12.73 -15.06 -17.27
N ALA A 44 -13.96 -14.84 -17.75
CA ALA A 44 -14.75 -13.68 -17.33
C ALA A 44 -15.03 -13.71 -15.82
N SER A 45 -15.37 -14.88 -15.27
CA SER A 45 -15.59 -15.05 -13.84
C SER A 45 -14.32 -14.77 -13.04
N MET A 46 -13.17 -15.28 -13.48
CA MET A 46 -11.86 -15.04 -12.85
C MET A 46 -11.58 -13.55 -12.67
N ILE A 47 -11.85 -12.75 -13.71
CA ILE A 47 -11.67 -11.29 -13.68
C ILE A 47 -12.56 -10.66 -12.61
N VAL A 48 -13.84 -11.05 -12.53
CA VAL A 48 -14.75 -10.49 -11.51
C VAL A 48 -14.27 -10.83 -10.09
N TRP A 49 -13.81 -12.06 -9.88
CA TRP A 49 -13.38 -12.54 -8.57
C TRP A 49 -12.02 -12.01 -8.11
N VAL A 50 -11.18 -11.49 -9.01
CA VAL A 50 -9.92 -10.82 -8.63
C VAL A 50 -10.16 -9.43 -8.05
N LEU A 51 -11.26 -8.76 -8.44
CA LEU A 51 -11.51 -7.34 -8.14
C LEU A 51 -11.50 -7.01 -6.65
N PRO A 52 -12.16 -7.77 -5.75
CA PRO A 52 -12.16 -7.43 -4.32
C PRO A 52 -10.77 -7.46 -3.70
N GLY A 53 -9.93 -8.41 -4.13
CA GLY A 53 -8.53 -8.50 -3.68
C GLY A 53 -7.70 -7.32 -4.19
N LEU A 54 -7.81 -6.99 -5.48
CA LEU A 54 -7.10 -5.84 -6.05
C LEU A 54 -7.58 -4.50 -5.46
N PHE A 55 -8.86 -4.37 -5.17
CA PHE A 55 -9.38 -3.21 -4.45
C PHE A 55 -8.70 -3.05 -3.09
N GLY A 56 -8.56 -4.14 -2.33
CA GLY A 56 -7.83 -4.14 -1.07
C GLY A 56 -6.34 -3.77 -1.22
N VAL A 57 -5.68 -4.26 -2.28
CA VAL A 57 -4.29 -3.87 -2.61
C VAL A 57 -4.19 -2.35 -2.82
N VAL A 58 -5.08 -1.77 -3.62
CA VAL A 58 -5.07 -0.32 -3.91
C VAL A 58 -5.30 0.49 -2.63
N VAL A 59 -6.25 0.09 -1.79
CA VAL A 59 -6.50 0.75 -0.50
C VAL A 59 -5.27 0.70 0.40
N MET A 60 -4.59 -0.44 0.49
CA MET A 60 -3.38 -0.58 1.31
C MET A 60 -2.21 0.26 0.78
N GLU A 61 -1.99 0.27 -0.54
CA GLU A 61 -0.96 1.12 -1.17
C GLU A 61 -1.25 2.61 -0.96
N TYR A 62 -2.52 3.02 -1.05
CA TYR A 62 -2.91 4.40 -0.77
C TYR A 62 -2.62 4.80 0.68
N LEU A 63 -2.95 3.94 1.64
CA LEU A 63 -2.64 4.18 3.05
C LEU A 63 -1.13 4.27 3.28
N LEU A 64 -0.35 3.37 2.70
CA LEU A 64 1.11 3.37 2.80
C LEU A 64 1.72 4.66 2.26
N ALA A 65 1.29 5.09 1.07
CA ALA A 65 1.73 6.35 0.47
C ALA A 65 1.37 7.56 1.33
N GLY A 66 0.19 7.55 1.96
CA GLY A 66 -0.23 8.60 2.91
C GLY A 66 0.69 8.70 4.13
N PHE A 67 1.09 7.56 4.70
CA PHE A 67 2.04 7.54 5.82
C PHE A 67 3.43 8.02 5.41
N GLU A 68 3.95 7.56 4.27
CA GLU A 68 5.25 7.99 3.75
C GLU A 68 5.29 9.50 3.52
N ARG A 69 4.24 10.06 2.91
CA ARG A 69 4.10 11.51 2.70
C ARG A 69 4.14 12.28 4.02
N ASN A 70 3.41 11.82 5.03
CA ASN A 70 3.39 12.47 6.34
C ASN A 70 4.76 12.42 7.04
N GLU A 71 5.49 11.32 6.90
CA GLU A 71 6.84 11.18 7.45
C GLU A 71 7.83 12.12 6.76
N GLU A 72 7.75 12.21 5.44
CA GLU A 72 8.60 13.10 4.63
C GLU A 72 8.33 14.58 4.94
N ILE A 73 7.06 15.00 5.09
CA ILE A 73 6.72 16.35 5.53
C ILE A 73 7.35 16.66 6.89
N ARG A 74 7.23 15.75 7.88
CA ARG A 74 7.84 15.94 9.22
C ARG A 74 9.37 16.00 9.15
N ARG A 75 9.99 15.29 8.20
CA ARG A 75 11.43 15.37 7.99
C ARG A 75 11.82 16.73 7.43
N GLN A 76 11.09 17.22 6.44
CA GLN A 76 11.31 18.54 5.84
C GLN A 76 11.13 19.66 6.87
N THR A 77 10.05 19.64 7.66
CA THR A 77 9.83 20.64 8.73
C THR A 77 11.00 20.70 9.70
N ARG A 78 11.52 19.55 10.16
CA ARG A 78 12.70 19.51 11.06
C ARG A 78 13.97 20.05 10.41
N ILE A 79 14.12 19.90 9.09
CA ILE A 79 15.25 20.47 8.36
C ILE A 79 15.11 21.99 8.28
N LEU A 80 13.92 22.49 7.94
CA LEU A 80 13.63 23.93 7.90
C LEU A 80 13.85 24.59 9.27
N GLU A 81 13.35 24.00 10.36
CA GLU A 81 13.57 24.51 11.71
C GLU A 81 15.06 24.61 12.07
N LYS A 82 15.86 23.61 11.66
CA LYS A 82 17.32 23.64 11.88
C LYS A 82 18.00 24.74 11.07
N ILE A 83 17.53 24.99 9.85
CA ILE A 83 18.06 26.08 9.00
C ILE A 83 17.69 27.44 9.60
N ALA A 84 16.44 27.63 10.01
CA ALA A 84 15.96 28.86 10.64
C ALA A 84 16.78 29.22 11.88
N ARG A 85 16.97 28.28 12.82
CA ARG A 85 17.79 28.49 14.02
C ARG A 85 19.25 28.84 13.70
N LYS A 86 19.83 28.23 12.67
CA LYS A 86 21.20 28.53 12.25
C LYS A 86 21.32 29.95 11.70
N LEU A 87 20.34 30.40 10.92
CA LEU A 87 20.30 31.76 10.37
C LEU A 87 20.14 32.80 11.50
N GLU A 88 19.25 32.57 12.46
CA GLU A 88 19.09 33.43 13.64
C GLU A 88 20.40 33.53 14.45
N SER A 89 21.04 32.39 14.73
CA SER A 89 22.32 32.37 15.48
C SER A 89 23.51 32.98 14.74
N GLY A 90 23.42 33.08 13.41
CA GLY A 90 24.44 33.69 12.56
C GLY A 90 24.23 35.18 12.31
N SER A 91 23.02 35.69 12.58
CA SER A 91 22.67 37.12 12.47
C SER A 91 22.97 37.91 13.74
N ASP A 92 23.23 37.24 14.87
CA ASP A 92 23.52 37.83 16.18
C ASP A 92 25.04 37.95 16.45
N LYS A 93 25.87 37.83 15.41
CA LYS A 93 27.32 38.07 15.38
C LYS A 93 27.65 39.12 14.34
#